data_AF-A0A6G0W7A1-F1
#
_entry.id   AF-A0A6G0W7A1-F1
#
_cell.length_a   1.000
_cell.length_b   1.000
_cell.length_c   1.000
_cell.angle_alpha   90.00
_cell.angle_beta   90.00
_cell.angle_gamma   90.00
#
_symmetry.space_group_name_H-M   'P 1'
#
loop_
_entity.id
_entity.type
_entity.pdbx_description
1 polymer ?
#
loop_
_entity_poly.entity_id
_entity_poly.type
_entity_poly.pdbx_seq_one_letter_code
_entity_poly.pdbx_strand_id
1 'polypeptide(L)'
;MAIHQHKENIKFDKAIYVGSAILDVSKTFMYDFHYNVMKKKYGRKISFLYSVTDSLIYTIQTKNFFDNLKNDLLPYFDTSNYPKDHYCFSEIHKSQPGFFKDELKSIILKEFVSLSPKLYAYKTIDDTVEKRANV
;
A
#
# COMPACT_ATOMS: atom_id res chain seq x y z
N MET A 1 3.93 -4.70 55.46
CA MET A 1 2.81 -4.16 54.66
C MET A 1 3.37 -2.95 53.92
N ALA A 2 3.69 -3.10 52.63
CA ALA A 2 4.28 -2.01 51.84
C ALA A 2 3.15 -1.25 51.14
N ILE A 3 2.98 0.03 51.49
CA ILE A 3 1.95 0.90 50.90
C ILE A 3 2.61 1.58 49.70
N HIS A 4 2.25 1.15 48.49
CA HIS A 4 2.64 1.84 47.26
C HIS A 4 1.85 3.16 47.16
N GLN A 5 2.54 4.30 47.23
CA GLN A 5 1.94 5.61 46.96
C GLN A 5 1.61 5.71 45.46
N HIS A 6 0.34 5.96 45.15
CA HIS A 6 -0.11 6.26 43.81
C HIS A 6 0.41 7.65 43.41
N LYS A 7 1.09 7.76 42.26
CA LYS A 7 1.47 9.08 41.72
C LYS A 7 0.19 9.84 41.30
N GLU A 8 -0.05 10.99 41.92
CA GLU A 8 -1.20 11.86 41.61
C GLU A 8 -1.02 12.65 40.30
N ASN A 9 0.22 12.91 39.90
CA ASN A 9 0.55 13.61 38.66
C ASN A 9 1.42 12.73 37.75
N ILE A 10 0.91 12.49 36.53
CA ILE A 10 1.63 11.76 35.48
C ILE A 10 1.99 12.77 34.39
N LYS A 11 3.28 12.99 34.18
CA LYS A 11 3.78 13.82 33.08
C LYS A 11 3.87 12.96 31.82
N PHE A 12 3.09 13.31 30.81
CA PHE A 12 3.11 12.67 29.50
C PHE A 12 4.08 13.39 28.57
N ASP A 13 5.37 13.10 28.73
CA ASP A 13 6.47 13.64 27.91
C ASP A 13 6.92 12.69 26.79
N LYS A 14 6.34 11.50 26.73
CA LYS A 14 6.61 10.52 25.67
C LYS A 14 5.64 10.68 24.50
N ALA A 15 6.16 10.67 23.29
CA ALA A 15 5.39 10.75 22.04
C ALA A 15 4.57 9.49 21.72
N ILE A 16 4.27 8.63 22.70
CA ILE A 16 3.56 7.35 22.50
C ILE A 16 2.16 7.59 21.90
N TYR A 17 1.42 8.56 22.44
CA TYR A 17 0.08 8.90 21.98
C TYR A 17 0.09 9.49 20.57
N VAL A 18 1.07 10.33 20.27
CA VAL A 18 1.26 10.91 18.94
C VAL A 18 1.57 9.80 17.93
N GLY A 19 2.46 8.86 18.29
CA GLY A 19 2.77 7.70 17.46
C GLY A 19 1.56 6.81 17.19
N SER A 20 0.73 6.55 18.21
CA SER A 20 -0.53 5.80 18.05
C SER A 20 -1.49 6.50 17.10
N ALA A 21 -1.70 7.80 17.29
CA ALA A 21 -2.60 8.58 16.44
C ALA A 21 -2.15 8.60 14.98
N ILE A 22 -0.85 8.79 14.72
CA ILE A 22 -0.30 8.74 13.36
C ILE A 22 -0.54 7.37 12.73
N LEU A 23 -0.28 6.29 13.48
CA LEU A 23 -0.45 4.92 12.99
C LEU A 23 -1.91 4.60 12.68
N ASP A 24 -2.85 5.07 13.49
CA ASP A 24 -4.29 4.90 13.25
C ASP A 24 -4.75 5.70 12.02
N VAL A 25 -4.23 6.91 11.82
CA VAL A 25 -4.47 7.71 10.60
C VAL A 25 -3.91 6.99 9.37
N SER A 26 -2.69 6.46 9.42
CA SER A 26 -2.09 5.72 8.30
C SER A 26 -2.90 4.48 7.93
N LYS A 27 -3.37 3.70 8.92
CA LYS A 27 -4.25 2.54 8.68
C LYS A 27 -5.58 2.96 8.07
N THR A 28 -6.19 4.03 8.58
CA THR A 28 -7.46 4.54 8.07
C THR A 28 -7.33 4.92 6.61
N PHE A 29 -6.24 5.57 6.21
CA PHE A 29 -5.95 5.89 4.82
C PHE A 29 -5.83 4.64 3.93
N MET A 30 -5.09 3.62 4.38
CA MET A 30 -4.97 2.34 3.65
C MET A 30 -6.32 1.64 3.48
N TYR A 31 -7.14 1.61 4.53
CA TYR A 31 -8.46 0.97 4.51
C TYR A 31 -9.47 1.74 3.67
N ASP A 32 -9.45 3.06 3.72
CA ASP A 32 -10.31 3.90 2.88
C ASP A 32 -10.06 3.60 1.40
N PHE A 33 -8.79 3.60 0.99
CA PHE A 33 -8.43 3.24 -0.38
C PHE A 33 -8.87 1.79 -0.74
N HIS A 34 -8.64 0.83 0.15
CA HIS A 34 -9.04 -0.55 -0.11
C HIS A 34 -10.56 -0.69 -0.28
N TYR A 35 -11.35 -0.23 0.69
CA TYR A 35 -12.79 -0.48 0.72
C TYR A 35 -13.58 0.48 -0.18
N ASN A 36 -13.26 1.77 -0.15
CA ASN A 36 -14.05 2.79 -0.81
C ASN A 36 -13.64 3.01 -2.28
N VAL A 37 -12.40 2.69 -2.65
CA VAL A 37 -11.90 2.82 -4.04
C VAL A 37 -11.83 1.45 -4.71
N MET A 38 -10.91 0.58 -4.26
CA MET A 38 -10.58 -0.65 -4.98
C MET A 38 -11.70 -1.71 -4.89
N LYS A 39 -12.22 -1.98 -3.68
CA LYS A 39 -13.29 -2.95 -3.47
C LYS A 39 -14.60 -2.49 -4.09
N LYS A 40 -14.91 -1.18 -4.00
CA LYS A 40 -16.09 -0.60 -4.65
C LYS A 40 -16.05 -0.73 -6.18
N LYS A 41 -14.87 -0.50 -6.80
CA LYS A 41 -14.69 -0.58 -8.26
C LYS A 41 -14.76 -2.02 -8.79
N TYR A 42 -14.06 -2.95 -8.15
CA TYR A 42 -13.90 -4.32 -8.68
C TYR A 42 -14.83 -5.35 -8.03
N GLY A 43 -15.40 -5.05 -6.85
CA GLY A 43 -16.36 -5.91 -6.15
C GLY A 43 -15.80 -7.30 -5.84
N ARG A 44 -16.36 -8.31 -6.50
CA ARG A 44 -15.93 -9.72 -6.38
C ARG A 44 -14.71 -10.06 -7.24
N LYS A 45 -14.33 -9.20 -8.18
CA LYS A 45 -13.20 -9.39 -9.11
C LYS A 45 -11.84 -9.02 -8.53
N ILE A 46 -11.81 -8.55 -7.29
CA ILE A 46 -10.57 -8.23 -6.56
C ILE A 46 -10.40 -9.16 -5.38
N SER A 47 -9.22 -9.78 -5.32
CA SER A 47 -8.72 -10.52 -4.17
C SER A 47 -7.54 -9.75 -3.57
N PHE A 48 -7.57 -9.56 -2.26
CA PHE A 48 -6.49 -8.96 -1.50
C PHE A 48 -5.54 -10.07 -1.07
N LEU A 49 -4.26 -9.98 -1.49
CA LEU A 49 -3.28 -11.02 -1.22
C LEU A 49 -2.42 -10.70 0.00
N TYR A 50 -1.94 -9.46 0.10
CA TYR A 50 -0.94 -9.09 1.08
C TYR A 50 -0.92 -7.59 1.33
N SER A 51 -0.57 -7.20 2.56
CA SER A 51 -0.23 -5.81 2.91
C SER A 51 0.97 -5.74 3.82
N VAL A 52 1.81 -4.73 3.60
CA VAL A 52 2.77 -4.22 4.58
C VAL A 52 2.41 -2.75 4.86
N THR A 53 3.04 -2.14 5.87
CA THR A 53 2.81 -0.78 6.40
C THR A 53 2.26 0.24 5.41
N ASP A 54 2.79 0.28 4.19
CA ASP A 54 2.51 1.25 3.14
C ASP A 54 2.26 0.62 1.75
N SER A 55 2.19 -0.72 1.64
CA SER A 55 2.08 -1.43 0.36
C SER A 55 0.95 -2.47 0.36
N LEU A 56 0.27 -2.59 -0.78
CA LEU A 56 -0.88 -3.47 -0.98
C LEU A 56 -0.68 -4.29 -2.24
N ILE A 57 -0.92 -5.60 -2.16
CA ILE A 57 -0.83 -6.52 -3.29
C ILE A 57 -2.21 -7.10 -3.58
N TYR A 58 -2.62 -6.97 -4.83
CA TYR A 58 -3.95 -7.36 -5.30
C TYR A 58 -3.86 -8.34 -6.45
N THR A 59 -4.80 -9.30 -6.47
CA THR A 59 -5.19 -9.99 -7.70
C THR A 59 -6.46 -9.35 -8.22
N ILE A 60 -6.42 -8.82 -9.44
CA ILE A 60 -7.56 -8.15 -10.06
C ILE A 60 -7.92 -8.87 -11.35
N GLN A 61 -9.16 -9.33 -11.47
CA GLN A 61 -9.70 -9.90 -12.69
C GLN A 61 -10.28 -8.78 -13.56
N THR A 62 -9.50 -8.28 -14.50
CA THR A 62 -9.89 -7.25 -15.47
C THR A 62 -9.30 -7.56 -16.85
N LYS A 63 -9.90 -7.01 -17.92
CA LYS A 63 -9.38 -7.14 -19.28
C LYS A 63 -8.10 -6.31 -19.46
N ASN A 64 -8.13 -5.07 -18.98
CA ASN A 64 -7.00 -4.17 -18.97
C ASN A 64 -7.03 -3.37 -17.67
N PHE A 65 -5.97 -3.44 -16.87
CA PHE A 65 -5.86 -2.68 -15.63
C PHE A 65 -5.47 -1.23 -15.89
N PHE A 66 -4.60 -0.98 -16.87
CA PHE A 66 -4.07 0.33 -17.16
C PHE A 66 -5.14 1.28 -17.74
N ASP A 67 -6.16 0.75 -18.43
CA ASP A 67 -7.32 1.56 -18.86
C ASP A 67 -8.15 2.02 -17.65
N ASN A 68 -8.36 1.12 -16.69
CA ASN A 68 -9.01 1.46 -15.43
C ASN A 68 -8.15 2.41 -14.59
N LEU A 69 -6.83 2.32 -14.71
CA LEU A 69 -5.88 3.23 -14.08
C LEU A 69 -6.10 4.64 -14.63
N LYS A 70 -6.04 4.77 -15.96
CA LYS A 70 -6.20 6.04 -16.68
C LYS A 70 -7.55 6.72 -16.44
N ASN A 71 -8.64 5.95 -16.44
CA ASN A 71 -9.97 6.56 -16.42
C ASN A 71 -10.47 6.93 -15.01
N ASP A 72 -10.32 6.03 -14.03
CA ASP A 72 -10.92 6.29 -12.70
C ASP A 72 -9.95 6.23 -11.52
N LEU A 73 -8.72 5.68 -11.69
CA LEU A 73 -7.78 5.56 -10.57
C LEU A 73 -6.62 6.57 -10.58
N LEU A 74 -6.36 7.28 -11.69
CA LEU A 74 -5.36 8.35 -11.78
C LEU A 74 -5.36 9.32 -10.57
N PRO A 75 -6.50 9.80 -10.05
CA PRO A 75 -6.48 10.74 -8.92
C PRO A 75 -5.98 10.13 -7.60
N TYR A 76 -5.75 8.82 -7.52
CA TYR A 76 -5.22 8.15 -6.33
C TYR A 76 -3.78 7.67 -6.50
N PHE A 77 -3.21 7.75 -7.72
CA PHE A 77 -1.91 7.16 -8.04
C PHE A 77 -0.88 8.18 -8.50
N ASP A 78 0.36 7.96 -8.07
CA ASP A 78 1.56 8.55 -8.67
C ASP A 78 2.12 7.59 -9.73
N THR A 79 1.89 7.94 -11.01
CA THR A 79 2.37 7.21 -12.19
C THR A 79 3.63 7.84 -12.80
N SER A 80 4.32 8.73 -12.08
CA SER A 80 5.49 9.43 -12.61
C SER A 80 6.72 8.52 -12.82
N ASN A 81 6.66 7.27 -12.35
CA ASN A 81 7.73 6.29 -12.48
C ASN A 81 7.57 5.36 -13.67
N TYR A 82 6.51 5.54 -14.46
CA TYR A 82 6.30 4.75 -15.67
C TYR A 82 7.26 5.18 -16.78
N PRO A 83 7.53 4.31 -17.77
CA PRO A 83 8.23 4.70 -18.99
C PRO A 83 7.52 5.89 -19.65
N LYS A 84 8.28 6.83 -20.23
CA LYS A 84 7.69 8.02 -20.88
C LYS A 84 6.77 7.66 -22.06
N ASP A 85 7.01 6.51 -22.69
CA ASP A 85 6.19 5.98 -23.77
C ASP A 85 4.89 5.33 -23.28
N HIS A 86 4.70 5.17 -21.96
CA HIS A 86 3.54 4.52 -21.40
C HIS A 86 2.33 5.47 -21.37
N TYR A 87 1.18 5.01 -21.84
CA TYR A 87 -0.03 5.82 -21.99
C TYR A 87 -0.67 6.33 -20.68
N CYS A 88 -0.27 5.76 -19.54
CA CYS A 88 -0.64 6.18 -18.19
C CYS A 88 0.42 7.07 -17.51
N PHE A 89 1.53 7.39 -18.19
CA PHE A 89 2.55 8.26 -17.62
C PHE A 89 1.97 9.66 -17.35
N SER A 90 2.17 10.15 -16.14
CA SER A 90 1.74 11.48 -15.70
C SER A 90 2.64 11.95 -14.57
N GLU A 91 3.03 13.22 -14.60
CA GLU A 91 3.89 13.84 -13.57
C GLU A 91 3.09 14.63 -12.53
N ILE A 92 1.75 14.63 -12.60
CA ILE A 92 0.88 15.48 -11.78
C ILE A 92 1.08 15.24 -10.28
N HIS A 93 1.28 13.97 -9.86
CA HIS A 93 1.38 13.56 -8.45
C HIS A 93 2.79 13.14 -8.03
N LYS A 94 3.82 13.53 -8.81
CA LYS A 94 5.20 13.09 -8.61
C LYS A 94 5.69 13.38 -7.19
N SER A 95 6.00 12.33 -6.45
CA SER A 95 6.52 12.41 -5.07
C SER A 95 5.58 13.13 -4.09
N GLN A 96 4.27 13.16 -4.37
CA GLN A 96 3.29 13.76 -3.48
C GLN A 96 2.84 12.76 -2.41
N PRO A 97 2.88 13.11 -1.11
CA PRO A 97 2.40 12.22 -0.05
C PRO A 97 0.90 11.94 -0.18
N GLY A 98 0.49 10.71 0.14
CA GLY A 98 -0.91 10.28 0.06
C GLY A 98 -1.34 9.76 -1.31
N PHE A 99 -0.43 9.63 -2.26
CA PHE A 99 -0.70 8.96 -3.54
C PHE A 99 -0.01 7.61 -3.59
N PHE A 100 -0.69 6.61 -4.17
CA PHE A 100 -0.15 5.27 -4.32
C PHE A 100 0.80 5.21 -5.49
N LYS A 101 1.99 4.69 -5.27
CA LYS A 101 2.97 4.46 -6.33
C LYS A 101 3.01 2.99 -6.69
N ASP A 102 3.05 2.70 -7.98
CA ASP A 102 3.27 1.34 -8.46
C ASP A 102 4.75 0.99 -8.40
N GLU A 103 5.15 0.12 -7.47
CA GLU A 103 6.57 -0.26 -7.29
C GLU A 103 7.20 -0.90 -8.53
N LEU A 104 6.42 -1.59 -9.36
CA LEU A 104 6.93 -2.37 -10.48
C LEU A 104 6.95 -1.59 -11.80
N LYS A 105 6.66 -0.29 -11.77
CA LYS A 105 6.79 0.63 -12.92
C LYS A 105 6.07 0.09 -14.17
N SER A 106 4.82 -0.33 -14.02
CA SER A 106 3.98 -0.92 -15.08
C SER A 106 4.28 -2.39 -15.43
N ILE A 107 5.17 -3.08 -14.72
CA ILE A 107 5.37 -4.51 -14.89
C ILE A 107 4.36 -5.29 -14.05
N ILE A 108 3.63 -6.20 -14.69
CA ILE A 108 2.58 -6.99 -14.02
C ILE A 108 3.21 -8.16 -13.24
N LEU A 109 2.70 -8.39 -12.02
CA LEU A 109 2.96 -9.58 -11.21
C LEU A 109 2.24 -10.79 -11.78
N LYS A 110 2.98 -11.84 -12.09
CA LYS A 110 2.44 -13.12 -12.57
C LYS A 110 2.14 -14.06 -11.41
N GLU A 111 3.08 -14.20 -10.48
CA GLU A 111 2.99 -15.11 -9.34
C GLU A 111 3.49 -14.41 -8.07
N PHE A 112 2.85 -14.69 -6.94
CA PHE A 112 3.21 -14.15 -5.64
C PHE A 112 3.06 -15.23 -4.56
N VAL A 113 4.03 -15.34 -3.67
CA VAL A 113 3.98 -16.21 -2.49
C VAL A 113 4.50 -15.47 -1.26
N SER A 114 3.79 -15.61 -0.14
CA SER A 114 4.18 -15.08 1.16
C SER A 114 4.17 -16.22 2.18
N LEU A 115 5.24 -16.30 2.98
CA LEU A 115 5.36 -17.30 4.05
C LEU A 115 5.16 -16.67 5.44
N SER A 116 5.59 -15.41 5.62
CA SER A 116 5.42 -14.67 6.86
C SER A 116 5.45 -13.15 6.59
N PRO A 117 5.11 -12.30 7.59
CA PRO A 117 5.32 -10.86 7.47
C PRO A 117 6.78 -10.55 7.08
N LYS A 118 6.97 -9.70 6.05
CA LYS A 118 8.27 -9.34 5.47
C LYS A 118 9.06 -10.46 4.79
N LEU A 119 8.46 -11.64 4.57
CA LEU A 119 9.07 -12.73 3.81
C LEU A 119 8.15 -13.15 2.66
N TYR A 120 8.49 -12.70 1.46
CA TYR A 120 7.74 -13.00 0.26
C TYR A 120 8.65 -13.09 -0.98
N ALA A 121 8.15 -13.77 -2.00
CA ALA A 121 8.76 -13.86 -3.30
C ALA A 121 7.70 -13.65 -4.38
N TYR A 122 8.10 -13.05 -5.48
CA TYR A 122 7.22 -12.90 -6.62
C TYR A 122 7.96 -13.01 -7.94
N LYS A 123 7.16 -13.25 -8.98
CA LYS A 123 7.62 -13.38 -10.35
C LYS A 123 6.87 -12.40 -11.24
N THR A 124 7.62 -11.64 -12.02
CA THR A 124 7.09 -10.72 -13.03
C THR A 124 6.98 -11.40 -14.41
N ILE A 125 6.32 -10.73 -15.36
CA ILE A 125 6.23 -11.24 -16.74
C ILE A 125 7.62 -11.35 -17.40
N ASP A 126 8.54 -10.44 -17.11
CA ASP A 126 9.93 -10.45 -17.59
C ASP A 126 10.83 -11.50 -16.90
N ASP A 127 10.24 -12.53 -16.25
CA ASP A 127 10.92 -13.64 -15.57
C ASP A 127 11.89 -13.25 -14.43
N THR A 128 11.87 -12.01 -13.96
CA THR A 128 12.67 -11.57 -12.80
C THR A 128 12.07 -12.14 -11.50
N VAL A 129 12.83 -13.00 -10.82
CA VAL A 129 12.49 -13.52 -9.49
C VAL A 129 13.11 -12.61 -8.43
N GLU A 130 12.28 -11.80 -7.77
CA GLU A 130 12.72 -11.03 -6.61
C GLU A 130 12.28 -11.74 -5.32
N LYS A 131 13.28 -12.09 -4.49
CA LYS A 131 13.07 -12.54 -3.11
C LYS A 131 13.31 -11.35 -2.20
N ARG A 132 12.27 -10.86 -1.53
CA ARG A 132 12.41 -9.80 -0.52
C ARG A 132 12.27 -10.44 0.86
N ALA A 133 13.40 -10.51 1.56
CA ALA A 133 13.48 -10.79 2.99
C ALA A 133 14.10 -9.54 3.63
N ASN A 134 13.27 -8.70 4.24
CA ASN A 134 13.78 -7.60 5.05
C ASN A 134 13.88 -8.09 6.49
N VAL A 135 15.10 -8.44 6.92
CA VAL A 135 15.50 -8.51 8.34
C VAL A 135 15.62 -7.09 8.87
#